data_AF-A0AA92I4M0-F1
#
_entry.id   AF-A0AA92I4M0-F1
#
_cell.length_a   1.000
_cell.length_b   1.000
_cell.length_c   1.000
_cell.angle_alpha   90.00
_cell.angle_beta   90.00
_cell.angle_gamma   90.00
#
_symmetry.space_group_name_H-M   'P 1'
#
loop_
_entity.id
_entity.type
_entity.pdbx_description
1 polymer ?
#
loop_
_entity_poly.entity_id
_entity_poly.type
_entity_poly.pdbx_seq_one_letter_code
_entity_poly.pdbx_strand_id
1 'polypeptide(L)'
;MIYGGTTSASGNDTLIGGGSYSWGELYGGAGDGTYFHDPLPGGSIYIFDTADSNPGSADRLAFLNATLSDLQATWVNNNDLWVYLKSDINDNGQVDNGVLIENFRTNSNTVGILTIEQLQVGGTVYNFPALLGVV
;
A
#
# COMPACT_ATOMS: atom_id res chain seq x y z
N MET A 1 -14.55 -11.34 -9.29
CA MET A 1 -14.14 -10.07 -8.68
C MET A 1 -14.33 -10.24 -7.18
N ILE A 2 -13.25 -10.32 -6.41
CA ILE A 2 -13.34 -10.35 -4.95
C ILE A 2 -13.23 -8.89 -4.51
N TYR A 3 -14.34 -8.35 -4.03
CA TYR A 3 -14.40 -7.05 -3.37
C TYR A 3 -13.84 -7.23 -1.95
N GLY A 4 -12.94 -6.34 -1.53
CA GLY A 4 -12.19 -6.43 -0.27
C GLY A 4 -13.04 -6.81 0.94
N GLY A 5 -12.55 -7.77 1.73
CA GLY A 5 -13.19 -8.20 2.96
C GLY A 5 -13.10 -7.10 4.01
N THR A 6 -14.23 -6.65 4.52
CA THR A 6 -14.35 -5.54 5.47
C THR A 6 -14.31 -5.96 6.94
N THR A 7 -13.89 -7.18 7.28
CA THR A 7 -13.86 -7.62 8.69
C THR A 7 -12.82 -8.69 8.94
N SER A 8 -11.81 -8.38 9.78
CA SER A 8 -10.97 -9.32 10.56
C SER A 8 -10.84 -10.71 9.94
N ALA A 9 -10.08 -10.79 8.85
CA ALA A 9 -9.55 -12.06 8.39
C ALA A 9 -8.30 -12.35 9.24
N SER A 10 -8.13 -13.61 9.62
CA SER A 10 -6.88 -14.08 10.21
C SER A 10 -6.24 -14.99 9.17
N GLY A 11 -4.94 -14.83 8.94
CA GLY A 11 -4.19 -15.58 7.94
C GLY A 11 -3.67 -14.69 6.81
N ASN A 12 -3.05 -15.32 5.82
CA ASN A 12 -2.43 -14.59 4.72
C ASN A 12 -3.50 -14.22 3.68
N ASP A 13 -3.92 -12.96 3.68
CA ASP A 13 -4.95 -12.47 2.78
C ASP A 13 -4.41 -12.06 1.40
N THR A 14 -5.29 -12.12 0.41
CA THR A 14 -5.04 -11.54 -0.92
C THR A 14 -6.17 -10.57 -1.25
N LEU A 15 -5.82 -9.30 -1.28
CA LEU A 15 -6.75 -8.19 -1.42
C LEU A 15 -6.42 -7.45 -2.71
N ILE A 16 -7.45 -7.06 -3.46
CA ILE A 16 -7.29 -6.33 -4.72
C ILE A 16 -8.10 -5.06 -4.58
N GLY A 17 -7.44 -3.91 -4.72
CA GLY A 17 -8.09 -2.62 -4.79
C GLY A 17 -7.76 -1.90 -6.09
N GLY A 18 -8.36 -0.73 -6.27
CA GLY A 18 -8.35 0.00 -7.54
C GLY A 18 -9.58 -0.36 -8.38
N GLY A 19 -9.81 0.45 -9.41
CA GLY A 19 -10.89 0.36 -10.37
C GLY A 19 -12.24 0.99 -10.00
N SER A 20 -12.28 1.82 -8.96
CA SER A 20 -13.47 2.57 -8.55
C SER A 20 -13.16 4.07 -8.47
N TYR A 21 -14.12 4.91 -8.85
CA TYR A 21 -14.04 6.38 -8.69
C TYR A 21 -14.06 6.83 -7.21
N SER A 22 -14.33 5.90 -6.28
CA SER A 22 -14.31 6.12 -4.84
C SER A 22 -13.10 5.46 -4.20
N TRP A 23 -12.64 6.03 -3.09
CA TRP A 23 -11.64 5.40 -2.24
C TRP A 23 -12.07 4.00 -1.82
N GLY A 24 -11.21 3.02 -2.07
CA GLY A 24 -11.38 1.64 -1.61
C GLY A 24 -10.51 1.40 -0.38
N GLU A 25 -11.08 0.84 0.69
CA GLU A 25 -10.32 0.49 1.89
C GLU A 25 -9.94 -1.00 1.83
N LEU A 26 -8.66 -1.32 2.06
CA LEU A 26 -8.15 -2.68 2.18
C LEU A 26 -7.59 -2.90 3.59
N TYR A 27 -8.00 -4.00 4.21
CA TYR A 27 -7.57 -4.44 5.54
C TYR A 27 -7.26 -5.93 5.51
N GLY A 28 -6.00 -6.31 5.77
CA GLY A 28 -5.57 -7.71 5.85
C GLY A 28 -5.60 -8.30 7.26
N GLY A 29 -5.50 -7.48 8.32
CA GLY A 29 -5.40 -7.97 9.70
C GLY A 29 -4.17 -8.86 9.92
N ALA A 30 -4.25 -9.77 10.90
CA ALA A 30 -3.13 -10.65 11.25
C ALA A 30 -2.72 -11.63 10.13
N GLY A 31 -1.44 -11.66 9.80
CA GLY A 31 -0.84 -12.57 8.80
C GLY A 31 -0.08 -11.80 7.72
N ASP A 32 0.60 -12.51 6.82
CA ASP A 32 1.35 -11.85 5.73
C ASP A 32 0.42 -11.65 4.52
N GLY A 33 -0.20 -10.47 4.44
CA GLY A 33 -1.14 -10.10 3.40
C GLY A 33 -0.49 -9.69 2.08
N THR A 34 -1.23 -9.82 0.98
CA THR A 34 -0.84 -9.26 -0.33
C THR A 34 -1.92 -8.33 -0.85
N TYR A 35 -1.56 -7.07 -1.02
CA TYR A 35 -2.42 -5.98 -1.48
C TYR A 35 -2.05 -5.63 -2.92
N PHE A 36 -2.93 -5.97 -3.85
CA PHE A 36 -2.76 -5.63 -5.26
C PHE A 36 -3.41 -4.29 -5.58
N HIS A 37 -2.66 -3.43 -6.25
CA HIS A 37 -3.19 -2.23 -6.89
C HIS A 37 -3.08 -2.38 -8.40
N ASP A 38 -4.22 -2.37 -9.09
CA ASP A 38 -4.27 -2.21 -10.54
C ASP A 38 -4.47 -0.72 -10.87
N PRO A 39 -3.47 -0.06 -11.47
CA PRO A 39 -3.59 1.36 -11.81
C PRO A 39 -4.46 1.60 -13.05
N LEU A 40 -4.67 0.60 -13.92
CA LEU A 40 -5.39 0.79 -15.20
C LEU A 40 -6.85 1.22 -15.05
N PRO A 41 -7.66 0.62 -14.16
CA PRO A 41 -9.04 1.06 -13.99
C PRO A 41 -9.16 2.32 -13.09
N GLY A 42 -8.04 2.89 -12.61
CA GLY A 42 -7.96 4.11 -11.79
C GLY A 42 -8.46 3.94 -10.35
N GLY A 43 -8.40 4.98 -9.51
CA GLY A 43 -8.97 4.96 -8.15
C GLY A 43 -8.00 4.66 -7.01
N SER A 44 -8.11 5.46 -5.95
CA SER A 44 -7.20 5.39 -4.80
C SER A 44 -7.59 4.30 -3.79
N ILE A 45 -6.59 3.64 -3.23
CA ILE A 45 -6.74 2.65 -2.17
C ILE A 45 -6.21 3.22 -0.85
N TYR A 46 -6.89 2.90 0.23
CA TYR A 46 -6.44 3.08 1.60
C TYR A 46 -6.04 1.75 2.21
N ILE A 47 -4.79 1.61 2.66
CA ILE A 47 -4.36 0.47 3.49
C ILE A 47 -4.25 0.98 4.93
N PHE A 48 -5.10 0.41 5.78
CA PHE A 48 -5.12 0.67 7.21
C PHE A 48 -5.05 -0.66 7.96
N ASP A 49 -4.38 -0.69 9.10
CA ASP A 49 -4.31 -1.87 9.96
C ASP A 49 -4.31 -1.50 11.45
N THR A 50 -5.21 -0.61 11.88
CA THR A 50 -5.17 -0.05 13.24
C THR A 50 -5.69 -0.98 14.34
N ALA A 51 -6.10 -2.20 14.00
CA ALA A 51 -6.87 -3.07 14.90
C ALA A 51 -6.12 -4.31 15.40
N ASP A 52 -4.97 -4.68 14.81
CA ASP A 52 -4.29 -5.93 15.17
C ASP A 52 -3.04 -5.74 16.03
N SER A 53 -2.87 -6.64 17.00
CA SER A 53 -1.72 -6.66 17.92
C SER A 53 -0.57 -7.55 17.44
N ASN A 54 -0.78 -8.23 16.30
CA ASN A 54 0.15 -9.15 15.68
C ASN A 54 0.16 -8.96 14.15
N PRO A 55 0.67 -7.81 13.67
CA PRO A 55 0.78 -7.53 12.24
C PRO A 55 1.64 -8.60 11.55
N GLY A 56 1.44 -8.74 10.23
CA GLY A 56 2.33 -9.53 9.38
C GLY A 56 3.79 -9.08 9.50
N SER A 57 4.70 -9.95 9.10
CA SER A 57 6.14 -9.62 9.01
C SER A 57 6.62 -9.54 7.56
N ALA A 58 5.71 -9.79 6.62
CA ALA A 58 5.98 -9.84 5.20
C ALA A 58 4.75 -9.37 4.38
N ASP A 59 4.03 -8.37 4.87
CA ASP A 59 2.97 -7.73 4.12
C ASP A 59 3.50 -7.14 2.82
N ARG A 60 2.75 -7.35 1.73
CA ARG A 60 3.21 -7.04 0.39
C ARG A 60 2.24 -6.16 -0.37
N LEU A 61 2.71 -4.99 -0.79
CA LEU A 61 2.04 -4.16 -1.79
C LEU A 61 2.56 -4.52 -3.18
N ALA A 62 1.66 -4.90 -4.07
CA ALA A 62 1.97 -5.27 -5.44
C ALA A 62 1.30 -4.30 -6.43
N PHE A 63 2.11 -3.55 -7.18
CA PHE A 63 1.61 -2.74 -8.29
C PHE A 63 1.62 -3.56 -9.58
N LEU A 64 0.44 -3.78 -10.14
CA LEU A 64 0.29 -4.50 -11.40
C LEU A 64 0.70 -3.62 -12.58
N ASN A 65 1.33 -4.22 -13.58
CA ASN A 65 1.73 -3.55 -14.83
C ASN A 65 2.64 -2.32 -14.64
N ALA A 66 3.39 -2.26 -13.53
CA ALA A 66 4.31 -1.18 -13.21
C ALA A 66 5.74 -1.69 -13.05
N THR A 67 6.71 -0.80 -13.28
CA THR A 67 8.12 -0.99 -12.90
C THR A 67 8.48 -0.06 -11.73
N LEU A 68 9.60 -0.33 -11.06
CA LEU A 68 10.06 0.52 -9.96
C LEU A 68 10.32 1.97 -10.42
N SER A 69 10.77 2.16 -11.66
CA SER A 69 11.00 3.50 -12.22
C SER A 69 9.73 4.29 -12.49
N ASP A 70 8.57 3.62 -12.59
CA ASP A 70 7.29 4.28 -12.81
C ASP A 70 6.70 4.81 -11.51
N LEU A 71 7.12 4.24 -10.37
CA LEU A 71 6.57 4.58 -9.07
C LEU A 71 7.21 5.83 -8.45
N GLN A 72 6.40 6.52 -7.65
CA GLN A 72 6.81 7.55 -6.72
C GLN A 72 6.21 7.24 -5.34
N ALA A 73 6.98 7.53 -4.30
CA ALA A 73 6.54 7.46 -2.92
C ALA A 73 6.72 8.83 -2.26
N THR A 74 5.68 9.35 -1.61
CA THR A 74 5.66 10.69 -1.02
C THR A 74 5.05 10.63 0.38
N TRP A 75 5.76 11.15 1.37
CA TRP A 75 5.25 11.27 2.73
C TRP A 75 4.15 12.33 2.79
N VAL A 76 2.97 11.95 3.27
CA VAL A 76 1.85 12.88 3.51
C VAL A 76 2.09 13.66 4.80
N ASN A 77 2.55 12.95 5.82
CA ASN A 77 2.90 13.47 7.12
C ASN A 77 4.07 12.65 7.70
N ASN A 78 4.24 12.67 9.01
CA ASN A 78 5.36 11.97 9.64
C ASN A 78 5.25 10.44 9.57
N ASN A 79 4.05 9.90 9.34
CA ASN A 79 3.79 8.47 9.46
C ASN A 79 3.19 7.85 8.19
N ASP A 80 2.40 8.62 7.45
CA ASP A 80 1.61 8.12 6.31
C ASP A 80 2.33 8.33 4.97
N LEU A 81 2.19 7.35 4.08
CA LEU A 81 2.91 7.28 2.81
C LEU A 81 1.96 7.10 1.64
N TRP A 82 2.08 7.98 0.64
CA TRP A 82 1.54 7.73 -0.69
C TRP A 82 2.52 6.92 -1.53
N VAL A 83 2.00 5.95 -2.29
CA VAL A 83 2.70 5.22 -3.35
C VAL A 83 1.82 5.23 -4.59
N TYR A 84 2.35 5.64 -5.74
CA TYR A 84 1.56 5.85 -6.96
C TYR A 84 2.44 5.80 -8.21
N LEU A 85 1.83 5.66 -9.39
CA LEU A 85 2.55 5.88 -10.64
C LEU A 85 2.79 7.38 -10.86
N LYS A 86 3.95 7.78 -11.36
CA LYS A 86 4.25 9.19 -11.68
C LYS A 86 3.26 9.82 -12.67
N SER A 87 2.60 8.99 -13.50
CA SER A 87 1.54 9.42 -14.42
C SER A 87 0.24 9.81 -13.73
N ASP A 88 0.05 9.40 -12.47
CA ASP A 88 -1.22 9.46 -11.76
C ASP A 88 -1.32 10.68 -10.84
N ILE A 89 -0.59 11.73 -11.23
CA ILE A 89 -0.71 13.08 -10.68
C ILE A 89 -1.63 13.89 -11.60
N ASN A 90 -2.68 14.48 -11.03
CA ASN A 90 -3.58 15.36 -11.76
C ASN A 90 -2.94 16.73 -12.06
N ASP A 91 -3.61 17.55 -12.86
CA ASP A 91 -3.13 18.88 -13.28
C ASP A 91 -2.90 19.85 -12.11
N ASN A 92 -3.45 19.56 -10.92
CA ASN A 92 -3.24 20.34 -9.70
C ASN A 92 -2.07 19.83 -8.85
N GLY A 93 -1.32 18.83 -9.33
CA GLY A 93 -0.21 18.22 -8.60
C GLY A 93 -0.63 17.26 -7.49
N GLN A 94 -1.87 16.79 -7.49
CA GLN A 94 -2.42 15.88 -6.48
C GLN A 94 -2.47 14.45 -7.03
N VAL A 95 -2.29 13.46 -6.16
CA VAL A 95 -2.46 12.05 -6.51
C VAL A 95 -3.93 11.77 -6.80
N ASP A 96 -4.24 11.27 -7.99
CA ASP A 96 -5.59 10.87 -8.42
C ASP A 96 -5.78 9.35 -8.26
N ASN A 97 -4.70 8.60 -8.45
CA ASN A 97 -4.69 7.15 -8.39
C ASN A 97 -3.41 6.63 -7.69
N GLY A 98 -3.58 5.66 -6.79
CA GLY A 98 -2.48 5.09 -6.02
C GLY A 98 -2.92 4.45 -4.73
N VAL A 99 -1.98 4.29 -3.81
CA VAL A 99 -2.17 3.66 -2.51
C VAL A 99 -1.65 4.57 -1.42
N LEU A 100 -2.53 4.91 -0.48
CA LEU A 100 -2.18 5.57 0.77
C LEU A 100 -2.05 4.52 1.86
N ILE A 101 -0.88 4.45 2.48
CA ILE A 101 -0.56 3.53 3.57
C ILE A 101 -0.48 4.33 4.87
N GLU A 102 -1.33 3.97 5.80
CA GLU A 102 -1.46 4.64 7.09
C GLU A 102 -0.43 4.08 8.10
N ASN A 103 0.24 4.96 8.85
CA ASN A 103 1.23 4.59 9.86
C ASN A 103 2.36 3.66 9.37
N PHE A 104 2.78 3.81 8.11
CA PHE A 104 3.91 3.06 7.54
C PHE A 104 5.19 3.20 8.38
N ARG A 105 5.41 4.38 8.97
CA ARG A 105 6.52 4.62 9.91
C ARG A 105 6.05 5.32 11.17
N THR A 106 6.87 5.24 12.21
CA THR A 106 6.73 6.10 13.39
C THR A 106 7.27 7.50 13.11
N ASN A 107 6.95 8.43 14.01
CA ASN A 107 7.52 9.79 14.02
C ASN A 107 9.06 9.83 14.16
N SER A 108 9.69 8.71 14.50
CA SER A 108 11.14 8.56 14.69
C SER A 108 11.83 7.93 13.48
N ASN A 109 11.14 7.87 12.33
CA ASN A 109 11.61 7.22 11.10
C ASN A 109 11.96 5.73 11.26
N THR A 110 11.29 5.07 12.21
CA THR A 110 11.37 3.62 12.34
C THR A 110 10.18 2.96 11.67
N VAL A 111 10.35 1.70 11.28
CA VAL A 111 9.25 0.82 10.84
C VAL A 111 8.08 0.94 11.82
N GLY A 112 6.89 1.25 11.29
CA GLY A 112 5.66 1.36 12.07
C GLY A 112 5.08 -0.02 12.38
N ILE A 113 4.02 -0.07 13.18
CA ILE A 113 3.32 -1.34 13.48
C ILE A 113 2.65 -1.88 12.21
N LEU A 114 2.36 -1.02 11.23
CA LEU A 114 1.51 -1.30 10.06
C LEU A 114 2.31 -1.22 8.75
N THR A 115 3.58 -1.65 8.82
CA THR A 115 4.48 -1.46 7.70
C THR A 115 4.15 -2.47 6.61
N ILE A 116 4.06 -2.01 5.37
CA ILE A 116 4.19 -2.93 4.25
C ILE A 116 5.67 -3.24 4.11
N GLU A 117 6.12 -4.44 4.47
CA GLU A 117 7.53 -4.81 4.39
C GLU A 117 8.02 -4.99 2.96
N GLN A 118 7.13 -5.36 2.04
CA GLN A 118 7.47 -5.77 0.69
C GLN A 118 6.77 -4.92 -0.37
N LEU A 119 7.55 -4.45 -1.34
CA LEU A 119 7.03 -3.87 -2.57
C LEU A 119 7.29 -4.84 -3.71
N GLN A 120 6.24 -5.23 -4.43
CA GLN A 120 6.35 -6.00 -5.65
C GLN A 120 5.97 -5.13 -6.86
N VAL A 121 6.87 -5.10 -7.85
CA VAL A 121 6.63 -4.52 -9.17
C VAL A 121 7.12 -5.47 -10.24
N GLY A 122 6.28 -5.73 -11.24
CA GLY A 122 6.50 -6.83 -12.18
C GLY A 122 6.77 -8.15 -11.45
N GLY A 123 7.90 -8.79 -11.75
CA GLY A 123 8.33 -10.04 -11.12
C GLY A 123 9.31 -9.89 -9.95
N THR A 124 9.63 -8.66 -9.52
CA THR A 124 10.65 -8.43 -8.48
C THR A 124 10.02 -7.96 -7.17
N VAL A 125 10.51 -8.50 -6.05
CA VAL A 125 10.12 -8.11 -4.70
C VAL A 125 11.29 -7.38 -4.03
N TYR A 126 10.99 -6.24 -3.42
CA TYR A 126 11.94 -5.37 -2.74
C TYR A 126 11.59 -5.25 -1.26
N ASN A 127 12.61 -5.08 -0.41
CA ASN A 127 12.41 -4.62 0.96
C ASN A 127 11.99 -3.15 0.91
N PHE A 128 10.73 -2.88 1.23
CA PHE A 128 10.14 -1.59 0.98
C PHE A 128 10.62 -0.51 1.96
N PRO A 129 10.69 -0.75 3.28
CA PRO A 129 11.31 0.19 4.22
C PRO A 129 12.74 0.59 3.83
N ALA A 130 13.55 -0.37 3.38
CA ALA A 130 14.93 -0.13 2.95
C ALA A 130 15.01 0.77 1.69
N LEU A 131 14.08 0.61 0.74
CA LEU A 131 13.99 1.50 -0.43
C LEU A 131 13.70 2.96 -0.03
N LEU A 132 13.00 3.16 1.08
CA LEU A 132 12.57 4.47 1.58
C LEU A 132 13.51 5.05 2.65
N GLY A 133 14.52 4.28 3.09
CA GLY A 133 15.43 4.69 4.17
C GLY A 133 14.76 4.73 5.55
N VAL A 134 13.75 3.90 5.77
CA VAL A 134 13.10 3.69 7.08
C VAL A 134 13.82 2.56 7.83
N VAL A 135 14.06 2.76 9.13
CA VAL A 135 14.97 1.94 9.95
C VAL A 135 14.24 0.98 10.88
#